data_AF-H2Z5R1-F1
#
_entry.id   AF-H2Z5R1-F1
#
_cell.length_a   1.000
_cell.length_b   1.000
_cell.length_c   1.000
_cell.angle_alpha   90.00
_cell.angle_beta   90.00
_cell.angle_gamma   90.00
#
_symmetry.space_group_name_H-M   'P 1'
#
loop_
_entity.id
_entity.type
_entity.pdbx_description
1 polymer ?
#
loop_
_entity_poly.entity_id
_entity_poly.type
_entity_poly.pdbx_seq_one_letter_code
_entity_poly.pdbx_strand_id
1 'polypeptide(L)'
;MGAPEVNVHVHNVSDNNEKEVSIIYVPSHLHHICFELFKNAMRATMETHPDDIDLPKINVWITKGDSDCSIKISDAGGGASRQTTTKWFEYLYSTAPRPPRSEDARVTPLQDMGMDSPYQGCTLGTWVVTYRFNPWRGTEPMLTFT
;
A
#
# COMPACT_ATOMS: atom_id res chain seq x y z
N MET A 1 -10.37 19.05 6.72
CA MET A 1 -9.12 18.29 6.81
C MET A 1 -8.68 17.95 5.39
N GLY A 2 -7.47 18.35 5.01
CA GLY A 2 -6.89 17.98 3.72
C GLY A 2 -6.33 16.55 3.77
N ALA A 3 -6.07 15.95 2.61
CA ALA A 3 -5.29 14.71 2.53
C ALA A 3 -3.80 14.99 2.80
N PRO A 4 -3.02 14.05 3.34
CA PRO A 4 -1.58 14.23 3.53
C PRO A 4 -0.89 14.40 2.18
N GLU A 5 0.09 15.30 2.12
CA GLU A 5 0.90 15.50 0.92
C GLU A 5 1.76 14.27 0.63
N VAL A 6 2.08 14.04 -0.65
CA VAL A 6 2.92 12.92 -1.09
C VAL A 6 4.25 13.46 -1.61
N ASN A 7 5.35 12.92 -1.08
CA ASN A 7 6.70 13.21 -1.53
C ASN A 7 7.29 12.00 -2.27
N VAL A 8 7.75 12.20 -3.50
CA VAL A 8 8.25 11.11 -4.36
C VAL A 8 9.75 11.27 -4.59
N HIS A 9 10.49 10.24 -4.20
CA HIS A 9 11.91 10.09 -4.41
C HIS A 9 12.15 9.01 -5.46
N VAL A 10 12.87 9.35 -6.52
CA VAL A 10 13.21 8.42 -7.61
C VAL A 10 14.71 8.19 -7.60
N HIS A 11 15.12 6.93 -7.67
CA HIS A 11 16.53 6.55 -7.71
C HIS A 11 16.74 5.42 -8.75
N ASN A 12 17.28 5.78 -9.90
CA ASN A 12 17.63 4.82 -10.94
C ASN A 12 19.13 4.49 -10.85
N VAL A 13 19.45 3.23 -10.56
CA VAL A 13 20.83 2.73 -10.48
C VAL A 13 21.29 2.15 -11.82
N SER A 14 20.35 1.58 -12.58
CA SER A 14 20.64 0.85 -13.83
C SER A 14 20.85 1.76 -15.04
N ASP A 15 20.14 2.88 -15.11
CA ASP A 15 20.29 3.85 -16.20
C ASP A 15 20.95 5.11 -15.63
N ASN A 16 21.87 5.73 -16.38
CA ASN A 16 22.47 7.05 -16.06
C ASN A 16 21.46 8.21 -16.01
N ASN A 17 20.15 7.93 -16.02
CA ASN A 17 19.08 8.90 -15.92
C ASN A 17 18.38 8.76 -14.56
N GLU A 18 18.79 9.61 -13.62
CA GLU A 18 18.33 9.55 -12.22
C GLU A 18 16.83 9.87 -12.05
N LYS A 19 16.20 10.54 -13.04
CA LYS A 19 14.87 11.16 -12.86
C LYS A 19 13.69 10.31 -13.33
N GLU A 20 13.93 9.26 -14.10
CA GLU A 20 12.85 8.47 -14.71
C GLU A 20 13.11 6.98 -14.57
N VAL A 21 12.06 6.25 -14.18
CA VAL A 21 12.06 4.80 -14.02
C VAL A 21 11.02 4.21 -14.95
N SER A 22 11.48 3.43 -15.93
CA SER A 22 10.63 2.67 -16.84
C SER A 22 10.81 1.18 -16.60
N ILE A 23 9.68 0.48 -16.50
CA ILE A 23 9.59 -0.97 -16.30
C ILE A 23 8.54 -1.57 -17.24
N ILE A 24 8.78 -2.80 -17.69
CA ILE A 24 7.79 -3.56 -18.45
C ILE A 24 6.84 -4.22 -17.45
N TYR A 25 5.63 -3.70 -17.31
CA TYR A 25 4.65 -4.25 -16.39
C TYR A 25 3.22 -3.98 -16.87
N VAL A 26 2.25 -4.71 -16.33
CA VAL A 26 0.82 -4.47 -16.61
C VAL A 26 0.38 -3.23 -15.81
N PRO A 27 0.06 -2.09 -16.46
CA PRO A 27 -0.20 -0.83 -15.72
C PRO A 27 -1.38 -0.93 -14.76
N SER A 28 -2.41 -1.69 -15.13
CA SER A 28 -3.61 -1.89 -14.28
C SER A 28 -3.29 -2.57 -12.95
N HIS A 29 -2.37 -3.53 -12.93
CA HIS A 29 -2.01 -4.25 -11.70
C HIS A 29 -1.24 -3.34 -10.75
N LEU A 30 -0.26 -2.60 -11.29
CA LEU A 30 0.53 -1.66 -10.50
C LEU A 30 -0.34 -0.56 -9.91
N HIS A 31 -1.23 0.01 -10.72
CA HIS A 31 -2.17 1.03 -10.27
C HIS A 31 -3.04 0.53 -9.11
N HIS A 32 -3.61 -0.67 -9.22
CA HIS A 32 -4.45 -1.22 -8.16
C HIS A 32 -3.68 -1.43 -6.86
N ILE A 33 -2.47 -2.03 -6.93
CA ILE A 33 -1.62 -2.23 -5.75
C ILE A 33 -1.27 -0.89 -5.08
N CYS A 34 -0.79 0.09 -5.86
CA CYS A 34 -0.43 1.39 -5.32
C CYS A 34 -1.64 2.11 -4.74
N PHE A 35 -2.79 2.07 -5.41
CA PHE A 35 -4.02 2.73 -4.96
C PHE A 35 -4.49 2.19 -3.61
N GLU A 36 -4.53 0.87 -3.43
CA GLU A 36 -4.90 0.25 -2.16
C GLU A 36 -3.92 0.61 -1.03
N LEU A 37 -2.62 0.58 -1.31
CA LEU A 37 -1.60 0.98 -0.33
C LEU A 37 -1.72 2.46 0.07
N PHE A 38 -1.97 3.36 -0.88
CA PHE A 38 -2.16 4.79 -0.58
C PHE A 38 -3.41 5.04 0.25
N LYS A 39 -4.54 4.39 -0.05
CA LYS A 39 -5.76 4.51 0.78
C LYS A 39 -5.47 4.14 2.23
N ASN A 40 -4.77 3.02 2.43
CA ASN A 40 -4.41 2.55 3.78
C ASN A 40 -3.46 3.52 4.48
N ALA A 41 -2.39 3.94 3.82
CA ALA A 41 -1.41 4.90 4.34
C ALA A 41 -2.05 6.24 4.75
N MET A 42 -2.93 6.79 3.90
CA MET A 42 -3.64 8.04 4.18
C MET A 42 -4.59 7.88 5.37
N ARG A 43 -5.41 6.82 5.37
CA ARG A 43 -6.33 6.54 6.47
C ARG A 43 -5.59 6.45 7.80
N ALA A 44 -4.51 5.68 7.83
CA ALA A 44 -3.78 5.44 9.05
C ALA A 44 -3.02 6.69 9.55
N THR A 45 -2.55 7.54 8.63
CA THR A 45 -1.97 8.85 8.97
C THR A 45 -3.00 9.79 9.60
N MET A 46 -4.20 9.86 9.02
CA MET A 46 -5.28 10.74 9.50
C MET A 46 -5.88 10.26 10.83
N GLU A 47 -6.03 8.95 11.03
CA GLU A 47 -6.55 8.38 12.29
C GLU A 47 -5.60 8.64 13.46
N THR A 48 -4.28 8.70 13.21
CA THR A 48 -3.25 8.89 14.24
C THR A 48 -2.96 10.36 14.55
N HIS A 49 -3.21 11.26 13.60
CA HIS A 49 -3.00 12.70 13.78
C HIS A 49 -4.34 13.47 13.64
N PRO A 50 -5.34 13.22 14.50
CA PRO A 50 -6.65 13.85 14.39
C PRO A 50 -6.64 15.34 14.74
N ASP A 51 -5.71 15.78 15.58
CA ASP A 51 -5.63 17.16 16.09
C ASP A 51 -4.56 18.01 15.39
N ASP A 52 -3.76 17.40 14.51
CA ASP A 52 -2.71 18.12 13.78
C ASP A 52 -3.29 18.91 12.62
N ILE A 53 -2.90 20.17 12.52
CA ILE A 53 -3.27 21.07 11.43
C ILE A 53 -2.52 20.69 10.15
N ASP A 54 -1.26 20.27 10.29
CA ASP A 54 -0.39 19.84 9.21
C ASP A 54 -0.12 18.33 9.33
N LEU A 55 -0.72 17.55 8.43
CA LEU A 55 -0.52 16.10 8.40
C LEU A 55 0.90 15.76 7.91
N PRO A 56 1.54 14.73 8.49
CA PRO A 56 2.84 14.27 8.03
C PRO A 56 2.73 13.72 6.60
N LYS A 57 3.74 14.03 5.78
CA LYS A 57 3.76 13.64 4.36
C LYS A 57 4.02 12.15 4.19
N ILE A 58 3.37 11.54 3.22
CA ILE A 58 3.64 10.16 2.80
C ILE A 58 4.84 10.18 1.87
N ASN A 59 5.88 9.44 2.21
CA ASN A 59 7.11 9.38 1.43
C ASN A 59 7.10 8.12 0.54
N VAL A 60 7.40 8.30 -0.74
CA VAL A 60 7.44 7.23 -1.72
C VAL A 60 8.84 7.17 -2.31
N TRP A 61 9.47 6.00 -2.31
CA TRP A 61 10.75 5.77 -2.96
C TRP A 61 10.59 4.76 -4.08
N ILE A 62 10.96 5.16 -5.27
CA ILE A 62 10.96 4.31 -6.45
C ILE A 62 12.42 4.06 -6.83
N THR A 63 12.89 2.84 -6.59
CA THR A 63 14.27 2.45 -6.87
C THR A 63 14.29 1.41 -7.98
N LYS A 64 15.06 1.66 -9.04
CA LYS A 64 15.31 0.69 -10.10
C LYS A 64 16.77 0.24 -10.05
N GLY A 65 16.99 -1.06 -9.88
CA GLY A 65 18.26 -1.73 -10.11
C GLY A 65 18.26 -2.53 -11.41
N ASP A 66 19.31 -3.30 -11.65
CA ASP A 66 19.50 -4.03 -12.91
C ASP A 66 18.45 -5.12 -13.14
N SER A 67 18.03 -5.81 -12.06
CA SER A 67 17.04 -6.89 -12.11
C SER A 67 15.76 -6.60 -11.32
N ASP A 68 15.78 -5.59 -10.45
CA ASP A 68 14.73 -5.40 -9.44
C ASP A 68 14.23 -3.95 -9.48
N CYS A 69 12.92 -3.78 -9.30
CA CYS A 69 12.29 -2.46 -9.12
C CYS A 69 11.51 -2.46 -7.82
N SER A 70 11.88 -1.59 -6.89
CA SER A 70 11.24 -1.48 -5.57
C SER A 70 10.48 -0.16 -5.44
N ILE A 71 9.24 -0.25 -4.97
CA ILE A 71 8.38 0.88 -4.62
C ILE A 71 8.13 0.80 -3.12
N LYS A 72 8.71 1.73 -2.37
CA LYS A 72 8.52 1.86 -0.93
C LYS A 72 7.57 3.02 -0.65
N ILE A 73 6.53 2.81 0.15
CA ILE A 73 5.58 3.81 0.62
C ILE A 73 5.69 3.84 2.14
N SER A 74 6.11 4.95 2.72
CA SER A 74 6.20 5.14 4.17
C SER A 74 5.18 6.18 4.60
N ASP A 75 4.29 5.76 5.47
CA ASP A 75 3.34 6.61 6.18
C ASP A 75 3.78 6.80 7.64
N ALA A 76 3.25 7.84 8.27
CA ALA A 76 3.56 8.16 9.66
C ALA A 76 2.45 7.72 10.62
N GLY A 77 1.54 6.82 10.25
CA GLY A 77 0.35 6.57 11.07
C GLY A 77 0.57 5.81 12.39
N GLY A 78 1.81 5.55 12.84
CA GLY A 78 2.07 4.95 14.17
C GLY A 78 2.51 3.48 14.22
N GLY A 79 2.66 2.79 13.08
CA GLY A 79 3.16 1.41 13.00
C GLY A 79 2.22 0.33 13.59
N ALA A 80 2.53 -0.94 13.33
CA ALA A 80 1.82 -2.06 13.96
C ALA A 80 2.76 -3.02 14.65
N SER A 81 2.23 -3.75 15.62
CA SER A 81 3.02 -4.78 16.30
C SER A 81 3.39 -5.90 15.32
N ARG A 82 4.61 -6.43 15.44
CA ARG A 82 5.11 -7.53 14.60
C ARG A 82 4.22 -8.78 14.63
N GLN A 83 3.48 -9.00 15.72
CA GLN A 83 2.54 -10.12 15.85
C GLN A 83 1.27 -9.90 14.98
N THR A 84 0.88 -8.65 14.80
CA THR A 84 -0.24 -8.25 13.95
C THR A 84 0.11 -8.35 12.47
N THR A 85 1.38 -8.13 12.10
CA THR A 85 1.88 -8.18 10.72
C THR A 85 1.60 -9.52 10.03
N THR A 86 1.70 -10.65 10.74
CA THR A 86 1.40 -11.98 10.17
C THR A 86 -0.06 -12.10 9.73
N LYS A 87 -0.97 -11.39 10.40
CA LYS A 87 -2.42 -11.44 10.12
C LYS A 87 -2.85 -10.59 8.94
N TRP A 88 -1.98 -9.69 8.45
CA TRP A 88 -2.32 -8.78 7.34
C TRP A 88 -2.62 -9.48 6.03
N PHE A 89 -2.14 -10.70 5.85
CA PHE A 89 -2.42 -11.51 4.67
C PHE A 89 -3.62 -12.45 4.87
N GLU A 90 -4.25 -12.46 6.05
CA GLU A 90 -5.45 -13.25 6.30
C GLU A 90 -6.65 -12.57 5.63
N TYR A 91 -7.35 -13.32 4.78
CA TYR A 91 -8.47 -12.81 3.99
C TYR A 91 -9.56 -12.10 4.82
N LEU A 92 -9.81 -12.54 6.06
CA LEU A 92 -10.86 -12.01 6.94
C LEU A 92 -10.36 -10.96 7.95
N TYR A 93 -9.07 -10.61 7.93
CA TYR A 93 -8.52 -9.68 8.90
C TYR A 93 -8.74 -8.23 8.45
N SER A 94 -9.60 -7.50 9.17
CA SER A 94 -9.81 -6.06 8.96
C SER A 94 -9.88 -5.29 10.28
N THR A 95 -9.23 -4.13 10.31
CA THR A 95 -9.31 -3.13 11.39
C THR A 95 -10.42 -2.11 11.13
N ALA A 96 -11.12 -2.18 9.99
CA ALA A 96 -12.27 -1.32 9.74
C ALA A 96 -13.46 -1.71 10.64
N PRO A 97 -14.22 -0.74 11.16
CA PRO A 97 -15.47 -1.04 11.85
C PRO A 97 -16.41 -1.76 10.88
N ARG A 98 -16.95 -2.90 11.32
CA ARG A 98 -17.94 -3.65 10.52
C ARG A 98 -19.16 -2.74 10.30
N PRO A 99 -19.71 -2.67 9.08
CA PRO A 99 -20.92 -1.89 8.86
C PRO A 99 -22.04 -2.41 9.79
N PRO A 100 -22.88 -1.51 10.31
CA PRO A 100 -24.05 -1.93 11.07
C PRO A 100 -24.92 -2.79 10.16
N ARG A 101 -25.22 -4.00 10.62
CA ARG A 101 -25.97 -5.02 9.89
C ARG A 101 -27.35 -4.46 9.51
N SER A 102 -27.51 -3.97 8.28
CA SER A 102 -28.83 -3.58 7.78
C SER A 102 -29.67 -4.84 7.58
N GLU A 103 -30.87 -4.88 8.15
CA GLU A 103 -31.82 -6.01 8.04
C GLU A 103 -32.39 -6.22 6.61
N ASP A 104 -31.96 -5.43 5.62
CA ASP A 104 -32.36 -5.59 4.23
C ASP A 104 -31.51 -6.68 3.53
N ALA A 105 -32.02 -7.91 3.58
CA ALA A 105 -31.49 -9.11 2.94
C ALA A 105 -31.50 -9.10 1.39
N ARG A 106 -31.39 -7.93 0.75
CA ARG A 106 -31.38 -7.76 -0.71
C ARG A 106 -30.03 -7.37 -1.29
N VAL A 107 -29.04 -7.07 -0.45
CA VAL A 107 -27.65 -6.89 -0.86
C VAL A 107 -26.89 -8.15 -0.50
N THR A 108 -26.22 -8.77 -1.46
CA THR A 108 -25.45 -9.98 -1.19
C THR A 108 -24.39 -9.70 -0.11
N PRO A 109 -24.21 -10.57 0.90
CA PRO A 109 -23.32 -10.30 2.03
C PRO A 109 -21.86 -10.00 1.64
N LEU A 110 -21.43 -10.44 0.45
CA LEU A 110 -20.06 -10.25 -0.02
C LEU A 110 -19.74 -8.81 -0.43
N GLN A 111 -20.71 -8.03 -0.94
CA GLN A 111 -20.47 -6.68 -1.46
C GLN A 111 -20.36 -5.61 -0.37
N ASP A 112 -20.88 -5.91 0.83
CA ASP A 112 -20.83 -5.00 2.00
C ASP A 112 -19.65 -5.31 2.95
N MET A 113 -18.92 -6.41 2.73
CA MET A 113 -17.77 -6.79 3.57
C MET A 113 -16.45 -6.13 3.17
N GLY A 114 -16.43 -5.24 2.16
CA GLY A 114 -15.19 -4.60 1.70
C GLY A 114 -14.13 -5.62 1.27
N MET A 115 -14.57 -6.76 0.74
CA MET A 115 -13.75 -7.91 0.31
C MET A 115 -13.16 -7.74 -1.09
N ASP A 116 -12.92 -6.51 -1.52
CA ASP A 116 -12.38 -6.23 -2.85
C ASP A 116 -10.85 -6.30 -2.87
N SER A 117 -10.22 -6.37 -1.69
CA SER A 117 -8.77 -6.45 -1.57
C SER A 117 -8.34 -6.99 -0.20
N PRO A 118 -7.45 -8.00 -0.12
CA PRO A 118 -6.94 -8.52 1.16
C PRO A 118 -6.12 -7.49 1.96
N TYR A 119 -5.91 -6.28 1.43
CA TYR A 119 -5.10 -5.24 2.05
C TYR A 119 -5.91 -4.29 2.97
N GLN A 120 -7.23 -4.45 3.07
CA GLN A 120 -8.12 -3.42 3.68
C GLN A 120 -8.07 -3.33 5.22
N GLY A 121 -7.22 -4.13 5.88
CA GLY A 121 -7.13 -4.25 7.33
C GLY A 121 -5.88 -3.66 7.99
N CYS A 122 -5.02 -2.99 7.24
CA CYS A 122 -3.71 -2.63 7.76
C CYS A 122 -3.68 -1.22 8.34
N THR A 123 -3.83 -1.13 9.66
CA THR A 123 -3.14 -0.06 10.36
C THR A 123 -1.65 -0.42 10.31
N LEU A 124 -0.90 0.27 9.43
CA LEU A 124 0.41 0.88 9.74
C LEU A 124 1.74 0.18 9.45
N GLY A 125 2.63 0.89 8.74
CA GLY A 125 4.06 0.59 8.60
C GLY A 125 4.65 1.09 7.28
N THR A 126 5.97 1.03 7.11
CA THR A 126 6.57 1.31 5.80
C THR A 126 6.35 0.11 4.89
N TRP A 127 5.54 0.29 3.84
CA TRP A 127 5.24 -0.72 2.83
C TRP A 127 6.36 -0.75 1.80
N VAL A 128 7.03 -1.89 1.61
CA VAL A 128 8.01 -2.05 0.52
C VAL A 128 7.49 -3.10 -0.46
N VAL A 129 7.01 -2.66 -1.61
CA VAL A 129 6.70 -3.55 -2.74
C VAL A 129 7.96 -3.72 -3.57
N THR A 130 8.51 -4.93 -3.64
CA THR A 130 9.66 -5.23 -4.51
C THR A 130 9.23 -6.12 -5.66
N TYR A 131 9.37 -5.62 -6.89
CA TYR A 131 9.17 -6.40 -8.11
C TYR A 131 10.53 -6.94 -8.56
N ARG A 132 10.69 -8.26 -8.60
CA ARG A 132 11.87 -8.90 -9.20
C ARG A 132 11.57 -9.32 -10.63
N PHE A 133 12.39 -8.88 -11.58
CA PHE A 133 12.31 -9.32 -12.96
C PHE A 133 13.07 -10.63 -13.12
N ASN A 134 12.33 -11.74 -13.24
CA ASN A 134 12.90 -13.06 -13.45
C ASN A 134 12.69 -13.52 -14.91
N PRO A 135 13.73 -13.57 -15.75
CA PRO A 135 13.59 -13.80 -17.20
C PRO A 135 13.02 -15.19 -17.57
N TRP A 136 12.96 -16.13 -16.63
CA TRP A 136 12.48 -17.50 -16.86
C TRP A 136 11.21 -17.89 -16.09
N ARG A 137 10.67 -17.01 -15.22
CA ARG A 137 9.47 -17.31 -14.38
C ARG A 137 8.41 -16.21 -14.35
N GLY A 138 8.56 -15.13 -15.12
CA GLY A 138 7.64 -13.99 -15.06
C GLY A 138 7.96 -13.06 -13.88
N THR A 139 7.28 -11.91 -13.84
CA THR A 139 7.43 -10.90 -12.77
C THR A 139 6.63 -11.32 -11.55
N GLU A 140 7.29 -11.71 -10.47
CA GLU A 140 6.62 -11.99 -9.19
C GLU A 140 6.78 -10.78 -8.27
N PRO A 141 5.69 -10.05 -7.93
CA PRO A 141 5.74 -9.02 -6.91
C PRO A 141 5.90 -9.65 -5.53
N MET A 142 6.91 -9.22 -4.77
CA MET A 142 7.12 -9.59 -3.38
C MET A 142 6.83 -8.37 -2.49
N LEU A 143 5.76 -8.46 -1.70
CA LEU A 143 5.46 -7.45 -0.69
C LEU A 143 6.24 -7.76 0.59
N THR A 144 7.09 -6.83 0.99
CA THR A 144 7.89 -6.90 2.22
C THR A 144 7.49 -5.75 3.15
N PHE A 145 7.39 -6.05 4.44
CA PHE A 145 7.10 -5.05 5.48
C PHE A 145 8.37 -4.77 6.29
N THR A 146 8.64 -3.50 6.54
CA THR A 146 9.75 -3.03 7.39
C THR A 146 9.27 -2.02 8.41
#